data_AF-A0A2H6F8P5-F1
#
_entry.id   AF-A0A2H6F8P5-F1
#
_cell.length_a   1.000
_cell.length_b   1.000
_cell.length_c   1.000
_cell.angle_alpha   90.00
_cell.angle_beta   90.00
_cell.angle_gamma   90.00
#
_symmetry.space_group_name_H-M   'P 1'
#
loop_
_entity.id
_entity.type
_entity.pdbx_description
1 polymer ?
#
loop_
_entity_poly.entity_id
_entity_poly.type
_entity_poly.pdbx_seq_one_letter_code
_entity_poly.pdbx_strand_id
1 'polypeptide(L)' 'MVSDFEYEFQMALMNRRLDANIETVFMMPSEEHTFLSSTLVKEVASFGGAVNGLVPEVVDKALREKFRKK' A
#
# COMPACT_ATOMS: atom_id res chain seq x y z
N MET A 1 0.56 9.13 4.06
CA MET A 1 0.89 10.15 3.04
C MET A 1 2.04 11.06 3.46
N VAL A 2 1.90 11.92 4.48
CA VAL A 2 3.02 12.81 4.90
C VAL A 2 4.25 12.00 5.33
N SER A 3 4.04 10.96 6.16
CA SER A 3 5.11 10.04 6.58
C SER A 3 5.75 9.28 5.41
N ASP A 4 4.94 8.85 4.46
CA ASP A 4 5.41 8.06 3.31
C ASP A 4 6.27 8.94 2.40
N PHE A 5 5.86 10.20 2.19
CA PHE A 5 6.65 11.16 1.42
C PHE A 5 8.01 11.42 2.07
N GLU A 6 8.07 11.69 3.38
CA GLU A 6 9.35 11.94 4.07
C GLU A 6 10.30 10.74 3.94
N TYR A 7 9.78 9.53 4.15
CA TYR A 7 10.56 8.29 4.04
C TYR A 7 11.07 8.06 2.60
N GLU A 8 10.18 8.11 1.62
CA GLU A 8 10.49 7.88 0.22
C GLU A 8 11.39 8.98 -0.35
N PHE A 9 11.27 10.22 0.13
CA PHE A 9 12.14 11.32 -0.25
C PHE A 9 13.59 11.09 0.20
N GLN A 10 13.79 10.65 1.45
CA GLN A 10 15.14 10.27 1.92
C GLN A 10 15.72 9.12 1.09
N MET A 11 14.91 8.12 0.75
CA MET A 11 15.35 6.99 -0.07
C MET A 11 15.69 7.42 -1.50
N ALA A 12 14.91 8.31 -2.10
CA ALA A 12 15.18 8.86 -3.42
C ALA A 12 16.54 9.59 -3.48
N LEU A 13 16.86 10.39 -2.46
CA LEU A 13 18.16 11.06 -2.35
C LEU A 13 19.32 10.07 -2.23
N MET A 14 19.13 8.99 -1.47
CA MET A 14 20.13 7.93 -1.35
C MET A 14 20.33 7.19 -2.68
N ASN A 15 19.25 6.83 -3.36
CA ASN A 15 19.30 6.13 -4.65
C ASN A 15 20.03 6.98 -5.70
N ARG A 16 19.73 8.28 -5.78
CA ARG A 16 20.43 9.20 -6.68
C ARG A 16 21.92 9.35 -6.35
N ARG A 17 22.29 9.25 -5.07
CA ARG A 17 23.70 9.27 -4.65
C ARG A 17 24.45 8.00 -5.07
N LEU A 18 23.77 6.86 -5.09
CA LEU A 18 24.31 5.55 -5.48
C LEU A 18 24.39 5.41 -7.00
N ASP A 19 23.39 5.88 -7.75
CA ASP A 19 23.36 5.91 -9.21
C ASP A 19 22.67 7.18 -9.70
N ALA A 20 23.44 8.02 -10.39
CA ALA A 20 22.98 9.32 -10.89
C ALA A 20 21.99 9.20 -12.07
N ASN A 21 21.81 8.01 -12.65
CA ASN A 21 20.85 7.78 -13.74
C ASN A 21 19.45 7.39 -13.24
N ILE A 22 19.29 7.16 -11.93
CA ILE A 22 17.99 6.81 -11.33
C ILE A 22 17.27 8.09 -10.92
N GLU A 23 16.04 8.25 -11.41
CA GLU A 23 15.14 9.34 -11.06
C GLU A 23 13.87 8.78 -10.41
N THR A 24 13.45 9.38 -9.29
CA THR A 24 12.22 9.00 -8.57
C THR A 24 11.16 10.07 -8.78
N VAL A 25 9.99 9.65 -9.28
CA VAL A 25 8.84 10.54 -9.48
C VAL A 25 7.75 10.22 -8.47
N PHE A 26 7.24 11.25 -7.80
CA PHE A 26 6.15 11.14 -6.83
C PHE A 26 4.82 11.47 -7.49
N MET A 27 3.80 10.65 -7.23
CA MET A 27 2.43 10.89 -7.65
C MET A 27 1.50 10.82 -6.44
N MET A 28 0.54 11.73 -6.40
CA MET A 28 -0.48 11.73 -5.36
C MET A 28 -1.60 10.75 -5.76
N PRO A 29 -2.05 9.87 -4.85
CA PRO A 29 -3.22 9.04 -5.10
C PRO A 29 -4.47 9.90 -5.22
N SER A 30 -5.52 9.35 -5.84
CA SER A 30 -6.86 9.94 -5.78
C SER A 30 -7.35 10.04 -4.32
N GLU A 31 -8.21 11.02 -4.03
CA GLU A 31 -8.73 11.27 -2.69
C GLU A 31 -9.39 10.02 -2.08
N GLU A 32 -10.16 9.29 -2.90
CA GLU A 32 -10.84 8.04 -2.54
C GLU A 32 -9.90 6.88 -2.13
N HIS A 33 -8.59 6.99 -2.39
CA HIS A 33 -7.61 5.97 -2.06
C HIS A 33 -6.55 6.44 -1.05
N THR A 34 -6.64 7.68 -0.57
CA THR A 34 -5.65 8.28 0.35
C THR A 34 -5.57 7.56 1.70
N PHE A 35 -6.65 6.95 2.16
CA PHE A 35 -6.72 6.23 3.43
C PHE A 35 -6.36 4.74 3.31
N LEU A 36 -6.19 4.22 2.10
CA LEU A 36 -6.01 2.79 1.88
C LEU A 36 -4.58 2.36 2.20
N SER A 37 -4.42 1.38 3.08
CA SER A 37 -3.13 0.72 3.31
C SER A 37 -3.30 -0.80 3.34
N SER A 38 -2.30 -1.51 2.81
CA SER A 38 -2.29 -2.98 2.84
C SER A 38 -2.36 -3.53 4.28
N THR A 39 -1.75 -2.82 5.24
CA THR A 39 -1.80 -3.19 6.67
C THR A 39 -3.23 -3.17 7.19
N LEU A 40 -3.96 -2.07 6.98
CA LEU A 40 -5.34 -1.93 7.44
C LEU A 40 -6.27 -2.93 6.78
N VAL A 41 -6.14 -3.14 5.45
CA VAL A 41 -6.95 -4.12 4.72
C VAL A 41 -6.72 -5.54 5.25
N LYS A 42 -5.47 -5.93 5.48
CA LYS A 42 -5.13 -7.24 6.03
C LYS A 42 -5.66 -7.40 7.46
N GLU A 43 -5.61 -6.34 8.27
CA GLU A 43 -6.12 -6.35 9.63
C GLU A 43 -7.63 -6.58 9.66
N VAL A 44 -8.41 -5.80 8.89
CA VAL A 44 -9.87 -5.97 8.74
C VAL A 44 -10.21 -7.39 8.26
N ALA A 45 -9.54 -7.86 7.20
CA ALA A 45 -9.74 -9.21 6.68
C ALA A 45 -9.40 -10.30 7.71
N SER A 46 -8.38 -10.09 8.55
CA SER A 46 -7.98 -11.05 9.59
C SER A 46 -8.99 -11.19 10.73
N PHE A 47 -9.83 -10.19 10.94
CA PHE A 47 -10.96 -10.22 11.89
C PHE A 47 -12.27 -10.71 11.24
N GLY A 48 -12.23 -11.16 9.98
CA GLY A 48 -13.41 -11.62 9.24
C GLY A 48 -14.26 -10.48 8.64
N GLY A 49 -13.74 -9.24 8.65
CA GLY A 49 -14.39 -8.11 8.01
C GLY A 49 -14.34 -8.20 6.48
N ALA A 50 -15.38 -7.68 5.84
CA ALA A 50 -15.44 -7.59 4.38
C ALA A 50 -14.59 -6.41 3.87
N VAL A 51 -13.79 -6.64 2.82
CA VAL A 51 -12.93 -5.62 2.18
C VAL A 51 -13.34 -5.35 0.73
N ASN A 52 -14.60 -5.66 0.40
CA ASN A 52 -15.19 -5.46 -0.93
C ASN A 52 -15.11 -3.99 -1.34
N GLY A 53 -14.64 -3.72 -2.56
CA GLY A 53 -14.46 -2.36 -3.07
C GLY A 53 -13.17 -1.67 -2.61
N LEU A 54 -12.45 -2.22 -1.63
CA LEU A 54 -11.14 -1.71 -1.20
C LEU A 54 -9.98 -2.38 -1.96
N VAL A 55 -10.23 -3.56 -2.53
CA VAL A 55 -9.26 -4.31 -3.33
C VAL A 55 -9.94 -4.96 -4.54
N PRO A 56 -9.19 -5.28 -5.61
CA PRO A 56 -9.69 -6.08 -6.72
C PRO A 56 -10.24 -7.44 -6.26
N GLU A 57 -11.22 -7.99 -6.98
CA GLU A 57 -11.92 -9.23 -6.61
C GLU A 57 -10.97 -10.43 -6.39
N VAL A 58 -9.92 -10.53 -7.22
CA VAL A 58 -8.92 -11.59 -7.08
C VAL A 58 -8.17 -11.52 -5.74
N VAL A 59 -7.95 -10.30 -5.22
CA VAL A 59 -7.28 -10.07 -3.94
C VAL A 59 -8.25 -10.34 -2.78
N ASP A 60 -9.52 -9.94 -2.89
CA ASP A 60 -10.55 -10.25 -1.88
C ASP A 60 -10.67 -11.78 -1.68
N LYS A 61 -10.77 -12.55 -2.78
CA LYS A 61 -10.78 -14.02 -2.74
C LYS A 61 -9.54 -14.58 -2.04
N ALA A 62 -8.35 -14.11 -2.40
CA ALA A 62 -7.09 -14.55 -1.80
C ALA A 62 -7.00 -14.21 -0.30
N LEU A 63 -7.48 -13.03 0.11
CA LEU A 63 -7.51 -12.62 1.52
C LEU A 63 -8.48 -13.50 2.32
N ARG A 64 -9.69 -13.77 1.78
CA ARG A 64 -10.67 -14.68 2.41
C ARG A 64 -10.08 -16.07 2.59
N GLU A 65 -9.44 -16.63 1.58
CA GLU A 65 -8.79 -17.95 1.68
C GLU A 65 -7.68 -17.97 2.72
N LYS A 66 -6.85 -16.92 2.75
CA LYS A 66 -5.72 -16.79 3.69
C LYS A 66 -6.18 -16.76 5.15
N PHE A 67 -7.28 -16.06 5.45
CA PHE A 67 -7.77 -15.86 6.81
C PHE A 67 -8.91 -16.81 7.24
N ARG A 68 -9.37 -17.72 6.36
CA ARG A 68 -10.41 -18.73 6.65
C ARG A 68 -10.00 -19.76 7.73
N LYS A 69 -8.70 -19.91 8.02
CA LYS A 69 -8.14 -20.97 8.88
C LYS A 69 -7.81 -20.53 10.32
N LYS A 70 -8.49 -19.51 10.85
CA LYS A 70 -8.43 -19.20 12.29
C LYS A 70 -9.61 -19.80 13.03
#